data_AF-A0ABD3B9Z3-F1
#
_entry.id   AF-A0ABD3B9Z3-F1
#
_cell.length_a   1.000
_cell.length_b   1.000
_cell.length_c   1.000
_cell.angle_alpha   90.00
_cell.angle_beta   90.00
_cell.angle_gamma   90.00
#
_symmetry.space_group_name_H-M   'P 1'
#
loop_
_entity.id
_entity.type
_entity.pdbx_description
1 polymer ?
#
loop_
_entity_poly.entity_id
_entity_poly.type
_entity_poly.pdbx_seq_one_letter_code
_entity_poly.pdbx_strand_id
1 'polypeptide(L)'
;MTEYWVSQGNKWCDTCKIFISNNPASIRNHELGQRHKDNVTKRLNTMREDKAAKEKEQKQAARVLEQIEAKAKRSYQKDIATFQEARESNAQDMNQGTGDGSAMPGEWEYESSTGYYYNQKTSCYYDPNSGFYYTDALGKWATQQEAIASFQDSTGPTQKRPNLGKPASENKPDAESKGGPPPGRVVTTPVNPTRSVKGSKSSVAVKRKRPDTKPKVVSKEEADALMAREAARKRVEAREKPLLGLYGR
;
A
#
# COMPACT_ATOMS: atom_id res chain seq x y z
N MET A 1 -74.98 -23.30 -7.11
CA MET A 1 -73.89 -22.86 -6.22
C MET A 1 -72.62 -23.46 -6.77
N THR A 2 -71.76 -22.66 -7.39
CA THR A 2 -70.54 -23.15 -8.06
C THR A 2 -69.44 -23.34 -7.01
N GLU A 3 -69.05 -24.58 -6.77
CA GLU A 3 -67.95 -24.89 -5.86
C GLU A 3 -66.64 -24.35 -6.47
N TYR A 4 -66.02 -23.42 -5.75
CA TYR A 4 -64.72 -22.84 -6.09
C TYR A 4 -63.63 -23.85 -5.72
N TRP A 5 -63.01 -24.48 -6.71
CA TRP A 5 -61.90 -25.38 -6.46
C TRP A 5 -60.60 -24.59 -6.26
N VAL A 6 -60.07 -24.60 -5.04
CA VAL A 6 -58.74 -24.04 -4.73
C VAL A 6 -57.72 -25.16 -4.82
N SER A 7 -56.74 -25.02 -5.71
CA SER A 7 -55.61 -25.94 -5.74
C SER A 7 -54.80 -25.81 -4.46
N GLN A 8 -54.59 -26.95 -3.79
CA GLN A 8 -53.69 -27.04 -2.66
C GLN A 8 -52.25 -26.87 -3.17
N GLY A 9 -51.67 -25.68 -2.96
CA GLY A 9 -50.29 -25.37 -3.35
C GLY A 9 -49.25 -26.18 -2.57
N ASN A 10 -47.96 -25.89 -2.80
CA ASN A 10 -46.86 -26.46 -2.02
C ASN A 10 -46.29 -25.41 -1.05
N LYS A 11 -45.96 -25.83 0.18
CA LYS A 11 -45.27 -25.05 1.22
C LYS A 11 -43.76 -25.22 1.10
N TRP A 12 -43.01 -24.14 1.16
CA TRP A 12 -41.55 -24.17 1.27
C TRP A 12 -41.11 -24.33 2.73
N CYS A 13 -40.04 -25.10 2.96
CA CYS A 13 -39.41 -25.26 4.28
C CYS A 13 -37.99 -24.70 4.27
N ASP A 14 -37.70 -23.71 5.11
CA ASP A 14 -36.42 -22.99 5.12
C ASP A 14 -35.24 -23.80 5.66
N THR A 15 -35.49 -24.70 6.60
CA THR A 15 -34.44 -25.54 7.21
C THR A 15 -34.05 -26.70 6.31
N CYS A 16 -35.02 -27.32 5.63
CA CYS A 16 -34.77 -28.44 4.72
C CYS A 16 -34.57 -28.03 3.27
N LYS A 17 -34.94 -26.79 2.91
CA LYS A 17 -34.89 -26.25 1.54
C LYS A 17 -35.58 -27.13 0.52
N ILE A 18 -36.79 -27.58 0.85
CA ILE A 18 -37.64 -28.39 -0.03
C ILE A 18 -39.08 -27.88 -0.02
N PHE A 19 -39.78 -28.12 -1.12
CA PHE A 19 -41.23 -27.95 -1.20
C PHE A 19 -41.94 -29.19 -0.65
N ILE A 20 -42.98 -28.95 0.15
CA ILE A 20 -43.83 -29.94 0.81
C ILE A 20 -45.26 -29.65 0.35
N SER A 21 -46.10 -30.67 0.17
CA SER A 21 -47.53 -30.45 -0.11
C SER A 21 -48.19 -29.63 1.02
N ASN A 22 -49.07 -28.67 0.71
CA ASN A 22 -49.75 -27.84 1.72
C ASN A 22 -50.88 -28.57 2.49
N ASN A 23 -50.68 -29.85 2.82
CA ASN A 23 -51.57 -30.59 3.71
C ASN A 23 -51.01 -30.53 5.14
N PRO A 24 -51.82 -30.15 6.16
CA PRO A 24 -51.36 -30.03 7.55
C PRO A 24 -50.74 -31.32 8.12
N ALA A 25 -51.16 -32.51 7.66
CA ALA A 25 -50.54 -33.76 8.08
C ALA A 25 -49.12 -33.93 7.49
N SER A 26 -48.94 -33.58 6.22
CA SER A 26 -47.64 -33.64 5.53
C SER A 26 -46.63 -32.67 6.13
N ILE A 27 -47.08 -31.45 6.45
CA ILE A 27 -46.26 -30.43 7.11
C ILE A 27 -45.80 -30.92 8.49
N ARG A 28 -46.72 -31.44 9.32
CA ARG A 28 -46.38 -31.96 10.66
C ARG A 28 -45.41 -33.14 10.58
N ASN A 29 -45.65 -34.09 9.68
CA ASN A 29 -44.75 -35.24 9.50
C ASN A 29 -43.36 -34.81 9.01
N HIS A 30 -43.27 -33.78 8.18
CA HIS A 30 -42.00 -33.20 7.78
C HIS A 30 -41.27 -32.53 8.94
N GLU A 31 -41.94 -31.66 9.70
CA GLU A 31 -41.37 -30.93 10.84
C GLU A 31 -40.94 -31.87 11.97
N LEU A 32 -41.69 -32.95 12.19
CA LEU A 32 -41.35 -34.00 13.14
C LEU A 32 -40.29 -34.99 12.60
N GLY A 33 -40.03 -34.97 11.29
CA GLY A 33 -39.08 -35.86 10.64
C GLY A 33 -37.65 -35.63 11.09
N GLN A 34 -36.87 -36.71 11.17
CA GLN A 34 -35.49 -36.68 11.67
C GLN A 34 -34.60 -35.69 10.88
N ARG A 35 -34.75 -35.66 9.55
CA ARG A 35 -34.00 -34.76 8.68
C ARG A 35 -34.22 -33.28 9.04
N HIS A 36 -35.45 -32.89 9.35
CA HIS A 36 -35.76 -31.52 9.75
C HIS A 36 -35.12 -31.18 11.09
N LYS A 37 -35.31 -32.05 12.09
CA LYS A 37 -34.69 -31.90 13.42
C LYS A 37 -33.17 -31.82 13.35
N ASP A 38 -32.53 -32.70 12.58
CA ASP A 38 -31.07 -32.69 12.39
C ASP A 38 -30.57 -31.42 11.71
N ASN A 39 -31.32 -30.89 10.72
CA ASN A 39 -30.95 -29.63 10.07
C ASN A 39 -31.10 -28.44 11.02
N VAL A 40 -32.13 -28.44 11.87
CA VAL A 40 -32.33 -27.41 12.90
C VAL A 40 -31.20 -27.46 13.93
N THR A 41 -30.87 -28.64 14.47
CA THR A 41 -29.79 -28.76 15.46
C THR A 41 -28.44 -28.38 14.86
N LYS A 42 -28.14 -28.78 13.61
CA LYS A 42 -26.95 -28.32 12.88
C LYS A 42 -26.92 -26.82 12.72
N ARG A 43 -28.04 -26.19 12.33
CA ARG A 43 -28.12 -24.72 12.20
C ARG A 43 -27.87 -24.03 13.55
N LEU A 44 -28.40 -24.56 14.65
CA LEU A 44 -28.15 -24.00 15.99
C LEU A 44 -26.69 -24.17 16.43
N ASN A 45 -26.07 -25.31 16.14
CA ASN A 45 -24.67 -25.56 16.48
C ASN A 45 -23.73 -24.67 15.67
N THR A 46 -23.93 -24.58 14.35
CA THR A 46 -23.17 -23.67 13.48
C THR A 46 -23.30 -22.22 13.94
N MET A 47 -24.51 -21.75 14.29
CA MET A 47 -24.69 -20.40 14.85
C MET A 47 -23.94 -20.17 16.18
N ARG A 48 -23.79 -21.19 17.03
CA ARG A 48 -23.01 -21.10 18.27
C ARG A 48 -21.51 -21.07 17.99
N GLU A 49 -21.05 -21.94 17.10
CA GLU A 49 -19.64 -22.01 16.67
C GLU A 49 -19.22 -20.71 15.98
N ASP A 50 -20.03 -20.17 15.07
CA ASP A 50 -19.79 -18.91 14.38
C ASP A 50 -19.70 -17.73 15.36
N LYS A 51 -20.57 -17.70 16.38
CA LYS A 51 -20.50 -16.68 17.44
C LYS A 51 -19.21 -16.79 18.24
N ALA A 52 -18.82 -18.00 18.63
CA ALA A 52 -17.58 -18.24 19.37
C ALA A 52 -16.33 -17.93 18.53
N ALA A 53 -16.36 -18.22 17.22
CA ALA A 53 -15.29 -17.88 16.28
C ALA A 53 -15.15 -16.36 16.14
N LYS A 54 -16.26 -15.65 15.88
CA LYS A 54 -16.29 -14.18 15.79
C LYS A 54 -15.81 -13.50 17.08
N GLU A 55 -16.20 -14.02 18.24
CA GLU A 55 -15.72 -13.48 19.52
C GLU A 55 -14.21 -13.66 19.69
N LYS A 56 -13.66 -14.81 19.30
CA LYS A 56 -12.21 -15.05 19.32
C LYS A 56 -11.47 -14.12 18.35
N GLU A 57 -11.98 -13.97 17.12
CA GLU A 57 -11.43 -13.05 16.12
C GLU A 57 -11.46 -11.61 16.62
N GLN A 58 -12.56 -11.15 17.23
CA GLN A 58 -12.67 -9.82 17.83
C GLN A 58 -11.68 -9.61 18.97
N LYS A 59 -11.49 -10.60 19.85
CA LYS A 59 -10.49 -10.54 20.92
C LYS A 59 -9.06 -10.49 20.38
N GLN A 60 -8.77 -11.25 19.32
CA GLN A 60 -7.47 -11.21 18.65
C GLN A 60 -7.23 -9.86 17.98
N ALA A 61 -8.23 -9.33 17.26
CA ALA A 61 -8.17 -8.02 16.65
C ALA A 61 -7.95 -6.91 17.70
N ALA A 62 -8.68 -6.94 18.82
CA ALA A 62 -8.49 -6.00 19.92
C ALA A 62 -7.07 -6.05 20.50
N ARG A 63 -6.51 -7.25 20.71
CA ARG A 63 -5.12 -7.41 21.17
C ARG A 63 -4.11 -6.85 20.17
N VAL A 64 -4.34 -7.06 18.87
CA VAL A 64 -3.46 -6.53 17.82
C VAL A 64 -3.54 -5.00 17.78
N LEU A 65 -4.73 -4.42 17.89
CA LEU A 65 -4.91 -2.97 17.98
C LEU A 65 -4.19 -2.39 19.20
N GLU A 66 -4.33 -3.01 20.37
CA GLU A 66 -3.62 -2.58 21.59
C GLU A 66 -2.08 -2.61 21.39
N GLN A 67 -1.55 -3.64 20.73
CA GLN A 67 -0.12 -3.71 20.42
C GLN A 67 0.33 -2.62 19.43
N ILE A 68 -0.50 -2.32 18.42
CA ILE A 68 -0.24 -1.24 17.46
C ILE A 68 -0.22 0.10 18.20
N GLU A 69 -1.23 0.36 19.04
CA GLU A 69 -1.30 1.59 19.83
C GLU A 69 -0.11 1.74 20.78
N ALA A 70 0.28 0.66 21.47
CA ALA A 70 1.44 0.69 22.36
C ALA A 70 2.74 0.98 21.59
N LYS A 71 2.93 0.39 20.41
CA LYS A 71 4.08 0.67 19.54
C LYS A 71 4.06 2.10 19.01
N ALA A 72 2.89 2.57 18.56
CA ALA A 72 2.71 3.94 18.07
C ALA A 72 3.00 4.98 19.16
N LYS A 73 2.48 4.78 20.38
CA LYS A 73 2.75 5.65 21.54
C LYS A 73 4.23 5.69 21.89
N ARG A 74 4.92 4.54 21.87
CA ARG A 74 6.37 4.47 22.13
C ARG A 74 7.18 5.17 21.04
N SER A 75 6.82 5.00 19.76
CA SER A 75 7.46 5.73 18.65
C SER A 75 7.27 7.22 18.83
N TYR A 76 6.04 7.66 19.03
CA TYR A 76 5.70 9.07 19.21
C TYR A 76 6.48 9.72 20.36
N GLN A 77 6.59 9.03 21.51
CA GLN A 77 7.40 9.52 22.63
C GLN A 77 8.88 9.65 22.28
N LYS A 78 9.44 8.70 21.53
CA LYS A 78 10.82 8.78 21.04
C LYS A 78 10.99 9.96 20.08
N ASP A 79 10.08 10.12 19.14
CA ASP A 79 10.12 11.20 18.17
C ASP A 79 10.06 12.56 18.88
N ILE A 80 9.18 12.72 19.87
CA ILE A 80 9.13 13.94 20.70
C ILE A 80 10.47 14.18 21.40
N ALA A 81 11.06 13.16 22.03
CA ALA A 81 12.35 13.30 22.71
C ALA A 81 13.45 13.68 21.72
N THR A 82 13.50 13.05 20.54
CA THR A 82 14.45 13.39 19.48
C THR A 82 14.25 14.82 18.96
N PHE A 83 13.00 15.29 18.81
CA PHE A 83 12.73 16.68 18.45
C PHE A 83 13.14 17.66 19.56
N GLN A 84 12.97 17.29 20.84
CA GLN A 84 13.43 18.09 21.97
C GLN A 84 14.96 18.15 22.03
N GLU A 85 15.65 17.01 21.92
CA GLU A 85 17.11 16.92 21.86
C GLU A 85 17.68 17.68 20.65
N ALA A 86 17.06 17.58 19.47
CA ALA A 86 17.44 18.36 18.29
C ALA A 86 17.24 19.87 18.52
N ARG A 87 16.18 20.27 19.23
CA ARG A 87 15.94 21.67 19.59
C ARG A 87 16.95 22.17 20.61
N GLU A 88 17.28 21.37 21.63
CA GLU A 88 18.24 21.72 22.67
C GLU A 88 19.67 21.79 22.11
N SER A 89 20.07 20.84 21.26
CA SER A 89 21.36 20.88 20.57
C SER A 89 21.48 22.08 19.61
N ASN A 90 20.43 22.42 18.87
CA ASN A 90 20.39 23.63 18.04
C ASN A 90 20.46 24.91 18.91
N ALA A 91 19.78 24.94 20.06
CA ALA A 91 19.86 26.06 21.00
C ALA A 91 21.25 26.19 21.68
N GLN A 92 21.96 25.08 21.90
CA GLN A 92 23.32 25.08 22.44
C GLN A 92 24.36 25.55 21.42
N ASP A 93 24.17 25.23 20.14
CA ASP A 93 25.00 25.75 19.03
C ASP A 93 24.89 27.30 18.93
N MET A 94 23.69 27.84 19.16
CA MET A 94 23.45 29.30 19.17
C MET A 94 24.04 30.04 20.40
N ASN A 95 24.39 29.34 21.48
CA ASN A 95 24.96 29.95 22.69
C ASN A 95 26.49 29.80 22.79
N GLN A 96 27.12 29.05 21.88
CA GLN A 96 28.59 28.93 21.75
C GLN A 96 29.15 29.60 20.49
N GLY A 97 28.35 30.41 19.80
CA GLY A 97 28.72 31.16 18.60
C GLY A 97 29.27 32.57 18.84
N THR A 98 30.34 32.72 19.63
CA THR A 98 31.35 33.75 19.31
C THR A 98 32.46 33.07 18.52
N GLY A 99 32.39 33.15 17.19
CA GLY A 99 33.45 32.64 16.32
C GLY A 99 32.93 32.18 14.96
N ASP A 100 32.82 33.12 14.03
CA ASP A 100 33.23 32.98 12.63
C ASP A 100 33.08 31.57 11.98
N GLY A 101 31.95 31.31 11.31
CA GLY A 101 31.81 30.13 10.48
C GLY A 101 30.40 29.86 9.93
N SER A 102 30.20 30.09 8.63
CA SER A 102 29.15 29.48 7.77
C SER A 102 27.74 30.09 7.70
N ALA A 103 27.57 31.37 8.02
CA ALA A 103 26.47 32.17 7.43
C ALA A 103 27.06 33.09 6.36
N MET A 104 26.44 33.13 5.17
CA MET A 104 26.90 33.97 4.06
C MET A 104 27.20 35.40 4.54
N PRO A 105 28.41 35.92 4.35
CA PRO A 105 28.78 37.24 4.86
C PRO A 105 28.01 38.31 4.10
N GLY A 106 27.07 38.96 4.78
CA GLY A 106 26.29 40.04 4.21
C GLY A 106 24.96 40.24 4.92
N GLU A 107 24.52 41.49 4.92
CA GLU A 107 23.18 41.85 5.36
C GLU A 107 22.19 41.30 4.33
N TRP A 108 21.25 40.51 4.79
CA TRP A 108 20.20 39.93 3.97
C TRP A 108 19.01 40.87 3.96
N GLU A 109 18.69 41.41 2.80
CA GLU A 109 17.53 42.29 2.62
C GLU A 109 16.33 41.44 2.19
N TYR A 110 15.27 41.48 2.99
CA TYR A 110 14.02 40.84 2.63
C TYR A 110 13.26 41.72 1.63
N GLU A 111 13.10 41.24 0.40
CA GLU A 111 12.38 41.99 -0.61
C GLU A 111 10.91 41.55 -0.63
N SER A 112 10.04 42.37 -0.04
CA SER A 112 8.62 42.06 0.14
C SER A 112 7.85 41.91 -1.19
N SER A 113 8.38 42.44 -2.30
CA SER A 113 7.77 42.33 -3.63
C SER A 113 8.02 40.98 -4.31
N THR A 114 9.12 40.31 -3.98
CA THR A 114 9.52 39.06 -4.64
C THR A 114 9.45 37.87 -3.67
N GLY A 115 9.39 38.11 -2.35
CA GLY A 115 9.31 37.07 -1.33
C GLY A 115 10.63 36.34 -1.08
N TYR A 116 11.70 36.79 -1.75
CA TYR A 116 13.05 36.26 -1.62
C TYR A 116 13.92 37.18 -0.75
N TYR A 117 14.91 36.59 -0.09
CA TYR A 117 15.96 37.34 0.59
C TYR A 117 17.10 37.57 -0.40
N TYR A 118 17.47 38.83 -0.63
CA TYR A 118 18.60 39.19 -1.48
C TYR A 118 19.81 39.57 -0.63
N ASN A 119 20.98 39.03 -0.99
CA ASN A 119 22.24 39.43 -0.38
C ASN A 119 23.07 40.23 -1.40
N GLN A 120 23.27 41.51 -1.12
CA GLN A 120 23.97 42.43 -2.03
C GLN A 120 25.45 42.06 -2.24
N LYS A 121 26.12 41.49 -1.23
CA LYS A 121 27.56 41.19 -1.30
C LYS A 121 27.85 39.97 -2.15
N THR A 122 26.92 39.02 -2.15
CA THR A 122 27.03 37.76 -2.87
C THR A 122 26.08 37.72 -4.06
N SER A 123 25.32 38.76 -4.38
CA SER A 123 24.31 38.71 -5.47
C SER A 123 23.49 37.41 -5.46
N CYS A 124 23.11 36.96 -4.25
CA CYS A 124 22.38 35.73 -4.00
C CYS A 124 20.93 36.04 -3.72
N TYR A 125 20.03 35.20 -4.20
CA TYR A 125 18.65 35.14 -3.75
C TYR A 125 18.44 33.87 -2.92
N TYR A 126 17.75 34.00 -1.80
CA TYR A 126 17.37 32.89 -0.92
C TYR A 126 15.85 32.80 -0.83
N ASP A 127 15.33 31.59 -1.02
CA ASP A 127 13.91 31.28 -0.92
C ASP A 127 13.59 30.56 0.39
N PRO A 128 12.80 31.18 1.31
CA PRO A 128 12.42 30.57 2.59
C PRO A 128 11.55 29.33 2.47
N ASN A 129 10.78 29.20 1.38
CA ASN A 129 9.86 28.08 1.21
C ASN A 129 10.56 26.83 0.68
N SER A 130 11.58 27.03 -0.17
CA SER A 130 12.30 25.92 -0.80
C SER A 130 13.65 25.63 -0.14
N GLY A 131 14.20 26.58 0.62
CA GLY A 131 15.50 26.46 1.29
C GLY A 131 16.69 26.45 0.33
N PHE A 132 16.47 26.79 -0.95
CA PHE A 132 17.51 26.85 -1.97
C PHE A 132 18.01 28.28 -2.18
N TYR A 133 19.22 28.38 -2.75
CA TYR A 133 19.90 29.62 -3.07
C TYR A 133 20.07 29.74 -4.57
N TYR A 134 19.76 30.90 -5.13
CA TYR A 134 19.99 31.22 -6.54
C TYR A 134 21.12 32.23 -6.66
N THR A 135 22.07 31.94 -7.55
CA THR A 135 23.19 32.83 -7.85
C THR A 135 23.25 33.02 -9.36
N ASP A 136 23.48 34.26 -9.80
CA ASP A 136 23.55 34.58 -11.23
C ASP A 136 24.69 33.83 -11.93
N ALA A 137 25.74 33.46 -11.19
CA ALA A 137 26.87 32.68 -11.69
C ALA A 137 26.49 31.22 -12.02
N LEU A 138 25.58 30.61 -11.25
CA LEU A 138 25.14 29.24 -11.47
C LEU A 138 23.92 29.17 -12.39
N GLY A 139 23.10 30.22 -12.43
CA GLY A 139 21.87 30.28 -13.22
C GLY A 139 20.82 29.24 -12.80
N LYS A 140 21.01 28.57 -11.66
CA LYS A 140 20.17 27.49 -11.13
C LYS A 140 20.00 27.62 -9.62
N TRP A 141 18.89 27.12 -9.10
CA TRP A 141 18.68 26.96 -7.66
C TRP A 141 19.57 25.84 -7.13
N ALA A 142 20.41 26.17 -6.17
CA ALA A 142 21.49 25.35 -5.67
C ALA A 142 21.45 25.27 -4.13
N THR A 143 22.11 24.26 -3.59
CA THR A 143 22.25 24.12 -2.12
C THR A 143 23.19 25.18 -1.57
N GLN A 144 23.13 25.45 -0.25
CA GLN A 144 23.95 26.48 0.40
C GLN A 144 25.44 26.34 0.08
N GLN A 145 25.97 25.10 0.02
CA GLN A 145 27.38 24.83 -0.28
C GLN A 145 27.77 25.20 -1.72
N GLU A 146 26.92 24.86 -2.69
CA GLU A 146 27.14 25.18 -4.10
C GLU A 146 27.05 26.69 -4.35
N ALA A 147 26.12 27.37 -3.69
CA ALA A 147 26.05 28.82 -3.72
C ALA A 147 27.32 29.46 -3.11
N ILE A 148 27.77 29.02 -1.94
CA ILE A 148 29.01 29.52 -1.31
C ILE A 148 30.23 29.32 -2.22
N ALA A 149 30.36 28.14 -2.85
CA ALA A 149 31.46 27.83 -3.77
C ALA A 149 31.49 28.83 -4.95
N SER A 150 30.33 29.21 -5.49
CA SER A 150 30.25 30.16 -6.61
C SER A 150 30.79 31.57 -6.31
N PHE A 151 30.82 32.00 -5.04
CA PHE A 151 31.43 33.29 -4.65
C PHE A 151 32.92 33.21 -4.37
N GLN A 152 33.37 32.08 -3.83
CA GLN A 152 34.79 31.88 -3.55
C GLN A 152 35.60 31.89 -4.85
N ASP A 153 35.04 31.31 -5.92
CA ASP A 153 35.62 31.34 -7.28
C ASP A 153 35.61 32.74 -7.93
N SER A 154 34.79 33.67 -7.43
CA SER A 154 34.62 35.02 -8.00
C SER A 154 35.45 36.11 -7.31
N THR A 155 36.41 35.76 -6.44
CA THR A 155 37.34 36.74 -5.85
C THR A 155 38.42 37.19 -6.86
N GLY A 156 37.99 37.98 -7.86
CA GLY A 156 38.79 38.79 -8.78
C GLY A 156 38.02 40.09 -9.09
N PRO A 157 38.69 41.21 -9.38
CA PRO A 157 38.15 42.55 -9.11
C PRO A 157 37.01 42.95 -10.06
N THR A 158 35.94 43.45 -9.45
CA THR A 158 34.85 44.30 -9.97
C THR A 158 35.04 44.89 -11.37
N GLN A 159 34.08 44.65 -12.26
CA GLN A 159 33.66 45.64 -13.26
C GLN A 159 32.13 45.74 -13.40
N LYS A 160 31.64 46.89 -12.94
CA LYS A 160 30.60 47.78 -13.49
C LYS A 160 29.38 47.17 -14.22
N ARG A 161 28.21 47.54 -13.67
CA ARG A 161 26.91 47.67 -14.35
C ARG A 161 27.03 48.38 -15.72
N PRO A 162 26.08 48.10 -16.64
CA PRO A 162 25.35 49.20 -17.24
C PRO A 162 23.83 49.03 -17.16
N ASN A 163 23.18 50.18 -17.11
CA ASN A 163 21.77 50.42 -16.93
C ASN A 163 20.99 50.31 -18.26
N LEU A 164 19.74 49.86 -18.14
CA LEU A 164 18.53 50.19 -18.92
C LEU A 164 18.61 50.55 -20.41
N GLY A 165 17.87 49.78 -21.22
CA GLY A 165 17.40 50.19 -22.55
C GLY A 165 16.39 49.22 -23.16
N LYS A 166 15.11 49.58 -23.13
CA LYS A 166 14.05 49.15 -24.09
C LYS A 166 13.57 50.45 -24.77
N PRO A 167 13.09 50.47 -26.03
CA PRO A 167 11.92 49.66 -26.47
C PRO A 167 11.84 49.23 -27.96
N ALA A 168 10.78 48.47 -28.27
CA ALA A 168 10.02 48.38 -29.54
C ALA A 168 10.72 47.74 -30.77
N SER A 169 10.09 47.06 -31.75
CA SER A 169 8.77 46.45 -32.00
C SER A 169 8.91 45.67 -33.33
N GLU A 170 7.97 44.76 -33.60
CA GLU A 170 7.49 44.33 -34.94
C GLU A 170 8.24 43.27 -35.81
N ASN A 171 7.51 42.16 -35.98
CA ASN A 171 7.10 41.49 -37.23
C ASN A 171 7.98 40.42 -37.93
N LYS A 172 7.35 39.24 -38.04
CA LYS A 172 7.48 38.10 -39.01
C LYS A 172 7.49 38.58 -40.49
N PRO A 173 7.91 37.79 -41.52
CA PRO A 173 7.44 36.41 -41.82
C PRO A 173 8.52 35.39 -42.33
N ASP A 174 8.40 34.11 -42.00
CA ASP A 174 8.08 32.91 -42.84
C ASP A 174 9.18 32.37 -43.78
N ALA A 175 9.59 31.10 -43.56
CA ALA A 175 9.92 30.10 -44.60
C ALA A 175 10.18 28.68 -44.00
N GLU A 176 9.24 27.77 -44.30
CA GLU A 176 9.35 26.32 -44.59
C GLU A 176 10.62 25.50 -44.26
N SER A 177 10.44 24.30 -43.65
CA SER A 177 10.72 22.99 -44.30
C SER A 177 10.77 21.78 -43.32
N LYS A 178 9.78 20.88 -43.52
CA LYS A 178 9.78 19.40 -43.38
C LYS A 178 9.87 18.75 -42.00
N GLY A 179 8.72 18.16 -41.62
CA GLY A 179 8.60 17.17 -40.56
C GLY A 179 8.83 15.72 -41.00
N GLY A 180 8.95 14.86 -39.98
CA GLY A 180 8.85 13.40 -40.04
C GLY A 180 8.36 12.89 -38.68
N PRO A 181 7.41 11.93 -38.61
CA PRO A 181 6.76 11.53 -37.36
C PRO A 181 7.41 10.30 -36.71
N PRO A 182 7.59 10.25 -35.37
CA PRO A 182 7.91 9.01 -34.68
C PRO A 182 6.64 8.18 -34.35
N PRO A 183 6.75 6.84 -34.33
CA PRO A 183 5.64 5.92 -34.50
C PRO A 183 4.87 5.58 -33.22
N GLY A 184 3.55 5.43 -33.38
CA GLY A 184 2.88 4.15 -33.12
C GLY A 184 2.66 3.72 -31.68
N ARG A 185 1.51 4.14 -31.14
CA ARG A 185 0.78 3.57 -30.00
C ARG A 185 0.54 2.07 -30.20
N VAL A 186 1.04 1.22 -29.30
CA VAL A 186 0.64 -0.20 -29.22
C VAL A 186 -0.24 -0.41 -27.98
N VAL A 187 -1.51 -0.71 -28.26
CA VAL A 187 -2.50 -1.25 -27.34
C VAL A 187 -2.36 -2.77 -27.36
N THR A 188 -2.25 -3.41 -26.21
CA THR A 188 -2.63 -4.82 -26.06
C THR A 188 -3.61 -4.97 -24.91
N THR A 189 -4.79 -5.44 -25.29
CA THR A 189 -5.95 -5.78 -24.48
C THR A 189 -5.72 -7.00 -23.58
N PRO A 190 -6.46 -7.13 -22.46
CA PRO A 190 -6.34 -8.24 -21.52
C PRO A 190 -7.10 -9.49 -21.99
N VAL A 191 -6.53 -10.68 -21.77
CA VAL A 191 -7.23 -11.96 -22.00
C VAL A 191 -7.75 -12.50 -20.66
N ASN A 192 -9.08 -12.62 -20.58
CA ASN A 192 -9.83 -13.17 -19.45
C ASN A 192 -9.84 -14.73 -19.47
N PRO A 193 -10.22 -15.37 -18.35
CA PRO A 193 -9.99 -16.78 -18.03
C PRO A 193 -11.20 -17.66 -18.39
N THR A 194 -10.98 -18.80 -19.04
CA THR A 194 -11.82 -20.00 -18.90
C THR A 194 -11.15 -21.21 -19.56
N ARG A 195 -10.84 -22.27 -18.81
CA ARG A 195 -10.89 -23.63 -19.36
C ARG A 195 -11.25 -24.65 -18.27
N SER A 196 -12.49 -25.12 -18.33
CA SER A 196 -12.96 -26.31 -17.63
C SER A 196 -12.29 -27.57 -18.18
N VAL A 197 -11.93 -28.49 -17.29
CA VAL A 197 -11.81 -29.92 -17.65
C VAL A 197 -12.63 -30.74 -16.68
N LYS A 198 -13.65 -31.36 -17.26
CA LYS A 198 -14.56 -32.34 -16.68
C LYS A 198 -13.93 -33.73 -16.87
N GLY A 199 -13.83 -34.50 -15.79
CA GLY A 199 -13.50 -35.93 -15.85
C GLY A 199 -14.19 -36.67 -14.70
N SER A 200 -15.25 -37.40 -15.01
CA SER A 200 -15.79 -38.53 -14.23
C SER A 200 -15.72 -39.73 -15.18
N LYS A 201 -15.48 -40.99 -14.78
CA LYS A 201 -16.15 -41.89 -13.81
C LYS A 201 -15.12 -42.98 -13.41
N SER A 202 -15.19 -43.64 -12.25
CA SER A 202 -15.94 -44.91 -12.13
C SER A 202 -16.10 -45.40 -10.68
N SER A 203 -17.17 -46.15 -10.50
CA SER A 203 -17.70 -46.88 -9.36
C SER A 203 -16.86 -48.07 -8.87
N VAL A 204 -16.71 -48.25 -7.54
CA VAL A 204 -16.98 -49.52 -6.81
C VAL A 204 -17.27 -49.19 -5.34
N ALA A 205 -18.39 -49.69 -4.82
CA ALA A 205 -18.72 -49.66 -3.40
C ALA A 205 -18.25 -50.97 -2.74
N VAL A 206 -17.43 -50.88 -1.68
CA VAL A 206 -17.28 -51.96 -0.70
C VAL A 206 -17.29 -51.33 0.70
N LYS A 207 -18.37 -51.57 1.44
CA LYS A 207 -18.44 -51.34 2.89
C LYS A 207 -17.72 -52.49 3.61
N ARG A 208 -16.69 -52.20 4.39
CA ARG A 208 -16.33 -52.99 5.59
C ARG A 208 -15.91 -52.07 6.73
N LYS A 209 -16.28 -52.51 7.93
CA LYS A 209 -16.37 -51.80 9.21
C LYS A 209 -15.01 -51.76 9.92
N ARG A 210 -14.76 -50.67 10.65
CA ARG A 210 -13.53 -50.24 11.36
C ARG A 210 -13.05 -51.26 12.43
N PRO A 211 -11.74 -51.25 12.77
CA PRO A 211 -11.37 -50.83 14.12
C PRO A 211 -10.12 -49.92 14.21
N ASP A 212 -10.22 -48.97 15.12
CA ASP A 212 -9.22 -48.35 16.00
C ASP A 212 -7.93 -47.65 15.55
N THR A 213 -7.67 -46.62 16.35
CA THR A 213 -6.63 -45.59 16.39
C THR A 213 -5.19 -46.11 16.39
N LYS A 214 -4.35 -45.53 15.51
CA LYS A 214 -2.89 -45.47 15.68
C LYS A 214 -2.38 -44.08 15.21
N PRO A 215 -1.41 -43.46 15.90
CA PRO A 215 -0.82 -42.20 15.46
C PRO A 215 -0.14 -42.39 14.10
N LYS A 216 -0.28 -41.41 13.21
CA LYS A 216 0.24 -41.44 11.85
C LYS A 216 1.78 -41.41 11.89
N VAL A 217 2.40 -42.58 11.89
CA VAL A 217 3.82 -42.74 11.60
C VAL A 217 3.99 -42.28 10.15
N VAL A 218 4.60 -41.12 9.95
CA VAL A 218 4.97 -40.62 8.62
C VAL A 218 5.78 -41.73 7.96
N SER A 219 5.26 -42.32 6.88
CA SER A 219 6.00 -43.36 6.17
C SER A 219 7.28 -42.74 5.61
N LYS A 220 8.34 -43.53 5.46
CA LYS A 220 9.61 -43.06 4.88
C LYS A 220 9.37 -42.34 3.53
N GLU A 221 8.41 -42.82 2.76
CA GLU A 221 7.95 -42.23 1.50
C GLU A 221 7.33 -40.83 1.66
N GLU A 222 6.59 -40.55 2.74
CA GLU A 222 6.01 -39.24 3.01
C GLU A 222 7.08 -38.24 3.48
N ALA A 223 8.08 -38.70 4.23
CA ALA A 223 9.24 -37.87 4.59
C ALA A 223 10.09 -37.49 3.37
N ASP A 224 10.33 -38.44 2.46
CA ASP A 224 11.04 -38.19 1.20
C ASP A 224 10.25 -37.22 0.30
N ALA A 225 8.92 -37.35 0.27
CA ALA A 225 8.05 -36.44 -0.46
C ALA A 225 8.07 -35.01 0.10
N LEU A 226 8.16 -34.84 1.42
CA LEU A 226 8.30 -33.52 2.06
C LEU A 226 9.69 -32.91 1.80
N MET A 227 10.75 -33.71 1.91
CA MET A 227 12.11 -33.28 1.61
C MET A 227 12.26 -32.84 0.14
N ALA A 228 11.62 -33.56 -0.80
CA ALA A 228 11.60 -33.18 -2.21
C ALA A 228 10.86 -31.84 -2.45
N ARG A 229 9.76 -31.61 -1.74
CA ARG A 229 9.02 -30.32 -1.80
C ARG A 229 9.84 -29.18 -1.21
N GLU A 230 10.55 -29.41 -0.13
CA GLU A 230 11.43 -28.42 0.49
C GLU A 230 12.65 -28.10 -0.39
N ALA A 231 13.27 -29.12 -1.00
CA ALA A 231 14.33 -28.93 -1.96
C ALA A 231 13.86 -28.13 -3.19
N ALA A 232 12.63 -28.36 -3.66
CA ALA A 232 12.04 -27.56 -4.74
C ALA A 232 11.83 -26.09 -4.33
N ARG A 233 11.29 -25.84 -3.13
CA ARG A 233 11.16 -24.47 -2.59
C ARG A 233 12.51 -23.77 -2.47
N LYS A 234 13.52 -24.45 -1.95
CA LYS A 234 14.88 -23.89 -1.82
C LYS A 234 15.51 -23.54 -3.17
N ARG A 235 15.23 -24.31 -4.22
CA ARG A 235 15.67 -23.97 -5.60
C ARG A 235 14.98 -22.73 -6.15
N VAL A 236 13.70 -22.55 -5.83
CA VAL A 236 12.94 -21.34 -6.20
C VAL A 236 13.47 -20.14 -5.43
N GLU A 237 13.63 -20.27 -4.11
CA GLU A 237 14.16 -19.21 -3.25
C GLU A 237 15.58 -18.79 -3.68
N ALA A 238 16.46 -19.73 -4.05
CA ALA A 238 17.79 -19.40 -4.56
C ALA A 238 17.76 -18.63 -5.88
N ARG A 239 16.74 -18.84 -6.73
CA ARG A 239 16.52 -18.05 -7.95
C ARG A 239 15.95 -16.67 -7.65
N GLU A 240 15.11 -16.56 -6.63
CA GLU A 240 14.42 -15.32 -6.24
C GLU A 240 15.28 -14.40 -5.36
N LYS A 241 16.17 -14.96 -4.53
CA LYS A 241 17.04 -14.23 -3.59
C LYS A 241 17.91 -13.14 -4.25
N PRO A 242 18.56 -13.35 -5.41
CA PRO A 242 19.25 -12.26 -6.10
C PRO A 242 18.31 -11.25 -6.76
N LEU A 243 17.04 -11.60 -7.00
CA LEU A 243 16.02 -10.71 -7.57
C LEU A 243 15.38 -9.81 -6.51
N LEU A 244 15.27 -10.31 -5.26
CA LEU A 244 14.77 -9.58 -4.09
C LEU A 244 15.73 -8.48 -3.60
N GLY A 245 17.00 -8.50 -4.01
CA GLY A 245 18.00 -7.47 -3.70
C GLY A 245 17.92 -6.20 -4.56
N LEU A 246 17.01 -6.14 -5.54
CA LEU A 246 16.77 -4.93 -6.36
C LEU A 246 15.79 -3.93 -5.71
N TYR A 247 15.21 -4.28 -4.55
CA TYR A 247 14.39 -3.39 -3.72
C TYR A 247 14.87 -3.45 -2.26
N GLY A 248 16.02 -2.84 -1.98
CA GLY A 248 16.54 -2.73 -0.62
C GLY A 248 17.77 -1.84 -0.55
N ARG A 249 17.55 -0.52 -0.61
CA ARG A 249 18.47 0.49 -0.08
C ARG A 249 17.78 1.14 1.10
#